data_AF-A0A8S0ZET9-F1
#
_entry.id   AF-A0A8S0ZET9-F1
#
_cell.length_a   1.000
_cell.length_b   1.000
_cell.length_c   1.000
_cell.angle_alpha   90.00
_cell.angle_beta   90.00
_cell.angle_gamma   90.00
#
_symmetry.space_group_name_H-M   'P 1'
#
loop_
_entity.id
_entity.type
_entity.pdbx_description
1 polymer ?
#
loop_
_entity_poly.entity_id
_entity_poly.type
_entity_poly.pdbx_seq_one_letter_code
_entity_poly.pdbx_strand_id
1 'polypeptide(L)'
;MDCYPIPVDNNLSRKRQAEPAKWKRNLAKRQSPQKHLDIISRFSTVTKLGVDCEVLDWKTASQEVFKPVGNWHFQFKLCKRFILRRSKRAGNVLIGGHLYYKTDDEACKNVCERGKSSSMLNQSKINPSCTLSDVKKKDILTLKSHWGNDWQQNEELLFFKTLLNDAEIQVECAEDS
;
A
#
# COMPACT_ATOMS: atom_id res chain seq x y z
N MET A 1 3.66 -44.08 -31.41
CA MET A 1 4.43 -42.84 -31.19
C MET A 1 4.01 -42.33 -29.84
N ASP A 2 4.80 -42.62 -28.82
CA ASP A 2 4.46 -42.33 -27.44
C ASP A 2 4.87 -40.89 -27.15
N CYS A 3 3.90 -39.98 -27.19
CA CYS A 3 4.08 -38.60 -26.76
C CYS A 3 4.08 -38.56 -25.23
N TYR A 4 5.27 -38.55 -24.63
CA TYR A 4 5.40 -38.21 -23.22
C TYR A 4 5.23 -36.69 -23.07
N PRO A 5 4.29 -36.21 -22.23
CA PRO A 5 4.18 -34.78 -21.96
C PRO A 5 5.44 -34.33 -21.22
N ILE A 6 6.17 -33.39 -21.83
CA ILE A 6 7.32 -32.74 -21.17
C ILE A 6 6.75 -31.88 -20.05
N PRO A 7 7.14 -32.08 -18.77
CA PRO A 7 6.70 -31.23 -17.69
C PRO A 7 7.15 -29.79 -17.93
N VAL A 8 6.21 -28.85 -17.81
CA VAL A 8 6.49 -27.43 -17.98
C VAL A 8 7.25 -26.93 -16.76
N ASP A 9 8.57 -27.12 -16.77
CA ASP A 9 9.44 -26.47 -15.81
C ASP A 9 9.34 -24.96 -16.02
N ASN A 10 8.87 -24.27 -14.98
CA ASN A 10 8.68 -22.83 -14.93
C ASN A 10 9.93 -22.13 -15.50
N ASN A 11 9.77 -21.25 -16.50
CA ASN A 11 10.87 -20.57 -17.22
C ASN A 11 11.88 -19.88 -16.28
N LEU A 12 11.42 -19.50 -15.08
CA LEU A 12 12.26 -18.95 -14.00
C LEU A 12 13.30 -19.96 -13.49
N SER A 13 12.95 -21.23 -13.36
CA SER A 13 13.84 -22.30 -12.89
C SER A 13 14.98 -22.56 -13.90
N ARG A 14 14.68 -22.54 -15.21
CA ARG A 14 15.70 -22.67 -16.27
C ARG A 14 16.72 -21.52 -16.25
N LYS A 15 16.27 -20.27 -16.11
CA LYS A 15 17.20 -19.12 -16.03
C LYS A 15 18.09 -19.16 -14.79
N ARG A 16 17.56 -19.67 -13.66
CA ARG A 16 18.34 -19.87 -12.42
C ARG A 16 19.40 -20.96 -12.56
N GLN A 17 19.08 -22.07 -13.24
CA GLN A 17 20.03 -23.15 -13.52
C GLN A 17 21.07 -22.76 -14.59
N ALA A 18 20.68 -21.98 -15.60
CA ALA A 18 21.56 -21.58 -16.70
C ALA A 18 22.63 -20.56 -16.28
N GLU A 19 22.30 -19.59 -15.43
CA GLU A 19 23.23 -18.54 -14.99
C GLU A 19 23.22 -18.35 -13.46
N PRO A 20 23.65 -19.36 -12.67
CA PRO A 20 23.54 -19.33 -11.21
C PRO A 20 24.35 -18.18 -10.58
N ALA A 21 25.49 -17.81 -11.18
CA ALA A 21 26.33 -16.71 -10.71
C ALA A 21 25.64 -15.34 -10.81
N LYS A 22 24.88 -15.09 -11.88
CA LYS A 22 24.17 -13.82 -12.11
C LYS A 22 22.96 -13.69 -11.19
N TRP A 23 22.26 -14.80 -10.94
CA TRP A 23 21.19 -14.86 -9.95
C TRP A 23 21.70 -14.58 -8.54
N LYS A 24 22.77 -15.26 -8.08
CA LYS A 24 23.42 -15.00 -6.79
C LYS A 24 23.85 -13.54 -6.63
N ARG A 25 24.38 -12.93 -7.70
CA ARG A 25 24.78 -11.51 -7.73
C ARG A 25 23.58 -10.55 -7.60
N ASN A 26 22.42 -10.89 -8.15
CA ASN A 26 21.19 -10.10 -8.00
C ASN A 26 20.50 -10.31 -6.64
N LEU A 27 20.62 -11.50 -6.06
CA LEU A 27 20.16 -11.77 -4.70
C LEU A 27 20.97 -10.95 -3.68
N ALA A 28 22.30 -10.90 -3.85
CA ALA A 28 23.18 -10.07 -3.02
C ALA A 28 22.92 -8.56 -3.14
N LYS A 29 22.37 -8.10 -4.27
CA LYS A 29 21.92 -6.70 -4.44
C LYS A 29 20.67 -6.36 -3.66
N ARG A 30 19.83 -7.36 -3.30
CA ARG A 30 18.70 -7.16 -2.40
C ARG A 30 19.23 -7.11 -0.97
N GLN A 31 19.72 -5.94 -0.55
CA GLN A 31 20.05 -5.74 0.85
C GLN A 31 18.80 -5.92 1.72
N SER A 32 18.99 -6.35 2.96
CA SER A 32 17.89 -6.48 3.91
C SER A 32 17.19 -5.12 4.09
N PRO A 33 15.86 -5.10 4.34
CA PRO A 33 15.13 -3.87 4.62
C PRO A 33 15.77 -3.06 5.76
N GLN A 34 16.31 -3.74 6.77
CA GLN A 34 16.98 -3.11 7.90
C GLN A 34 18.20 -2.27 7.48
N LYS A 35 19.04 -2.76 6.55
CA LYS A 35 20.20 -2.00 6.08
C LYS A 35 19.80 -0.69 5.38
N HIS A 36 18.65 -0.66 4.71
CA HIS A 36 18.14 0.58 4.12
C HIS A 36 17.72 1.57 5.20
N LEU A 37 17.05 1.09 6.26
CA LEU A 37 16.70 1.94 7.41
C LEU A 37 17.95 2.51 8.07
N ASP A 38 18.99 1.69 8.27
CA ASP A 38 20.25 2.11 8.89
C ASP A 38 21.02 3.15 8.04
N ILE A 39 20.95 3.04 6.71
CA ILE A 39 21.57 4.04 5.81
C ILE A 39 20.79 5.35 5.85
N ILE A 40 19.46 5.29 5.80
CA ILE A 40 18.60 6.50 5.80
C ILE A 40 18.70 7.22 7.16
N SER A 41 18.73 6.47 8.27
CA SER A 41 18.80 7.03 9.63
C SER A 41 20.09 7.81 9.90
N ARG A 42 21.19 7.47 9.22
CA ARG A 42 22.46 8.22 9.30
C ARG A 42 22.36 9.65 8.78
N PHE A 43 21.45 9.92 7.85
CA PHE A 43 21.34 11.21 7.17
C PHE A 43 20.01 11.91 7.41
N SER A 44 19.05 11.25 8.06
CA SER A 44 17.70 11.79 8.25
C SER A 44 16.99 11.13 9.42
N THR A 45 16.01 11.83 9.98
CA THR A 45 15.10 11.26 10.99
C THR A 45 14.15 10.28 10.32
N VAL A 46 14.16 9.03 10.76
CA VAL A 46 13.25 7.99 10.26
C VAL A 46 12.04 7.90 11.19
N THR A 47 10.85 8.18 10.65
CA THR A 47 9.57 7.98 11.34
C THR A 47 8.86 6.78 10.74
N LYS A 48 8.64 5.74 11.53
CA LYS A 48 7.98 4.50 11.08
C LYS A 48 6.47 4.70 11.05
N LEU A 49 5.89 4.57 9.86
CA LEU A 49 4.45 4.62 9.67
C LEU A 49 3.77 3.45 10.41
N GLY A 50 2.74 3.73 11.19
CA GLY A 50 2.00 2.76 12.00
C GLY A 50 2.60 2.44 13.37
N VAL A 51 3.81 2.93 13.66
CA VAL A 51 4.46 2.81 14.98
C VAL A 51 4.60 4.20 15.59
N ASP A 52 5.41 5.05 14.97
CA ASP A 52 5.67 6.42 15.43
C ASP A 52 4.60 7.40 14.93
N CYS A 53 3.99 7.09 13.78
CA CYS A 53 2.97 7.90 13.13
C CYS A 53 1.69 7.08 12.94
N GLU A 54 0.61 7.49 13.62
CA GLU A 54 -0.67 6.80 13.55
C GLU A 54 -1.26 6.84 12.14
N VAL A 55 -1.73 5.68 11.68
CA VAL A 55 -2.42 5.58 10.38
C VAL A 55 -3.91 5.71 10.62
N LEU A 56 -4.52 6.72 10.01
CA LEU A 56 -5.95 6.99 10.13
C LEU A 56 -6.72 6.57 8.87
N ASP A 57 -7.93 6.04 9.04
CA ASP A 57 -8.81 5.65 7.92
C ASP A 57 -9.50 6.86 7.31
N TRP A 58 -8.75 7.60 6.49
CA TRP A 58 -9.28 8.71 5.72
C TRP A 58 -10.28 8.27 4.65
N LYS A 59 -10.20 7.03 4.16
CA LYS A 59 -11.04 6.56 3.06
C LYS A 59 -12.48 6.41 3.54
N THR A 60 -12.70 5.66 4.61
CA THR A 60 -14.05 5.48 5.16
C THR A 60 -14.61 6.79 5.67
N ALA A 61 -13.82 7.55 6.44
CA ALA A 61 -14.24 8.85 6.98
C ALA A 61 -14.64 9.85 5.87
N SER A 62 -13.88 9.91 4.77
CA SER A 62 -14.21 10.78 3.63
C SER A 62 -15.44 10.32 2.87
N GLN A 63 -15.65 9.02 2.68
CA GLN A 63 -16.83 8.47 2.02
C GLN A 63 -18.12 8.73 2.80
N GLU A 64 -18.03 8.80 4.13
CA GLU A 64 -19.18 9.16 4.95
C GLU A 64 -19.56 10.64 4.80
N VAL A 65 -18.57 11.55 4.70
CA VAL A 65 -18.83 13.00 4.69
C VAL A 65 -19.04 13.57 3.30
N PHE A 66 -18.28 13.11 2.31
CA PHE A 66 -18.29 13.61 0.95
C PHE A 66 -19.14 12.76 0.03
N LYS A 67 -19.80 13.42 -0.93
CA LYS A 67 -20.46 12.74 -2.04
C LYS A 67 -19.43 11.94 -2.83
N PRO A 68 -19.81 10.79 -3.41
CA PRO A 68 -18.94 10.09 -4.35
C PRO A 68 -18.60 11.02 -5.52
N VAL A 69 -17.35 10.92 -6.01
CA VAL A 69 -16.79 11.84 -7.01
C VAL A 69 -17.64 11.92 -8.28
N GLY A 70 -18.32 10.84 -8.67
CA GLY A 70 -19.24 10.82 -9.81
C GLY A 70 -20.48 11.70 -9.66
N ASN A 71 -20.87 12.04 -8.42
CA ASN A 71 -22.02 12.89 -8.11
C ASN A 71 -21.63 14.36 -7.90
N TRP A 72 -20.37 14.71 -8.16
CA TRP A 72 -19.93 16.09 -8.10
C TRP A 72 -20.51 16.85 -9.30
N HIS A 73 -20.63 18.17 -9.16
CA HIS A 73 -21.19 19.04 -10.20
C HIS A 73 -20.21 19.30 -11.35
N PHE A 74 -19.02 18.70 -11.30
CA PHE A 74 -17.99 18.69 -12.34
C PHE A 74 -17.34 17.32 -12.39
N GLN A 75 -16.70 16.99 -13.51
CA GLN A 75 -16.01 15.71 -13.69
C GLN A 75 -14.57 15.81 -13.22
N PHE A 76 -14.30 15.36 -11.99
CA PHE A 76 -12.99 15.47 -11.34
C PHE A 76 -11.80 15.04 -12.23
N LYS A 77 -11.97 13.97 -13.01
CA LYS A 77 -10.93 13.44 -13.92
C LYS A 77 -10.58 14.39 -15.08
N LEU A 78 -11.54 15.18 -15.57
CA LEU A 78 -11.33 16.07 -16.70
C LEU A 78 -10.79 17.44 -16.28
N CYS A 79 -10.96 17.83 -15.03
CA CYS A 79 -10.55 19.13 -14.53
C CYS A 79 -9.02 19.27 -14.50
N LYS A 80 -8.50 20.40 -15.00
CA LYS A 80 -7.09 20.79 -14.92
C LYS A 80 -6.80 21.70 -13.73
N ARG A 81 -7.83 22.37 -13.21
CA ARG A 81 -7.73 23.33 -12.11
C ARG A 81 -8.88 23.14 -11.14
N PHE A 82 -8.60 23.15 -9.84
CA PHE A 82 -9.61 23.17 -8.80
C PHE A 82 -9.60 24.51 -8.09
N ILE A 83 -10.77 25.06 -7.81
CA ILE A 83 -10.94 26.29 -7.04
C ILE A 83 -11.63 25.92 -5.74
N LEU A 84 -10.94 26.18 -4.63
CA LEU A 84 -11.49 26.04 -3.29
C LEU A 84 -11.88 27.42 -2.79
N ARG A 85 -13.17 27.61 -2.49
CA ARG A 85 -13.70 28.87 -1.93
C ARG A 85 -14.25 28.61 -0.55
N ARG A 86 -13.89 29.47 0.40
CA ARG A 86 -14.51 29.48 1.72
C ARG A 86 -15.97 29.90 1.57
N SER A 87 -16.90 29.13 2.14
CA SER A 87 -18.30 29.54 2.19
C SER A 87 -18.48 30.65 3.23
N LYS A 88 -19.55 31.46 3.07
CA LYS A 88 -19.99 32.38 4.13
C LYS A 88 -20.45 31.62 5.39
N ARG A 89 -20.90 30.36 5.25
CA ARG A 89 -21.23 29.49 6.39
C ARG A 89 -19.94 28.88 6.95
N ALA A 90 -19.74 29.00 8.26
CA ALA A 90 -18.60 28.41 8.94
C ALA A 90 -18.51 26.89 8.71
N GLY A 91 -17.28 26.38 8.53
CA GLY A 91 -17.01 24.95 8.33
C GLY A 91 -17.29 24.40 6.92
N ASN A 92 -17.92 25.18 6.03
CA ASN A 92 -18.20 24.77 4.66
C ASN A 92 -17.16 25.29 3.67
N VAL A 93 -16.69 24.39 2.80
CA VAL A 93 -15.84 24.72 1.64
C VAL A 93 -16.63 24.41 0.38
N LEU A 94 -16.62 25.36 -0.56
CA LEU A 94 -17.17 25.18 -1.90
C LEU A 94 -16.02 24.82 -2.84
N ILE A 95 -16.24 23.84 -3.69
CA ILE A 95 -15.25 23.36 -4.65
C ILE A 95 -15.81 23.57 -6.04
N GLY A 96 -15.00 24.03 -6.97
CA GLY A 96 -15.27 24.02 -8.42
C GLY A 96 -14.09 23.41 -9.16
N GLY A 97 -14.34 22.76 -10.29
CA GLY A 97 -13.30 22.09 -11.07
C GLY A 97 -13.36 22.48 -12.53
N HIS A 98 -12.34 23.14 -13.05
CA HIS A 98 -12.33 23.74 -14.38
C HIS A 98 -11.54 22.88 -15.36
N LEU A 99 -12.09 22.67 -16.57
CA LEU A 99 -11.43 21.94 -17.67
C LEU A 99 -10.19 22.66 -18.21
N TYR A 100 -10.16 24.00 -18.14
CA TYR A 100 -9.06 24.83 -18.63
C TYR A 100 -8.48 25.69 -17.51
N TYR A 101 -7.23 26.13 -17.64
CA TYR A 101 -6.58 26.95 -16.61
C TYR A 101 -7.11 28.38 -16.55
N LYS A 102 -7.56 28.93 -17.70
CA LYS A 102 -7.83 30.36 -17.89
C LYS A 102 -9.32 30.75 -17.84
N THR A 103 -10.22 29.80 -17.64
CA THR A 103 -11.67 30.07 -17.59
C THR A 103 -12.17 29.99 -16.16
N ASP A 104 -12.92 30.99 -15.72
CA ASP A 104 -13.47 31.08 -14.36
C ASP A 104 -15.02 30.93 -14.35
N ASP A 105 -15.56 30.20 -15.32
CA ASP A 105 -17.01 30.17 -15.60
C ASP A 105 -17.82 29.20 -14.73
N GLU A 106 -17.16 28.29 -13.99
CA GLU A 106 -17.84 27.27 -13.21
C GLU A 106 -18.18 27.70 -11.78
N ALA A 107 -19.43 27.45 -11.38
CA ALA A 107 -19.90 27.75 -10.03
C ALA A 107 -19.36 26.74 -9.01
N CYS A 108 -18.67 27.23 -7.97
CA CYS A 108 -18.23 26.38 -6.86
C CYS A 108 -19.42 25.95 -5.99
N LYS A 109 -19.59 24.66 -5.73
CA LYS A 109 -20.66 24.12 -4.86
C LYS A 109 -20.11 23.22 -3.76
N ASN A 110 -20.95 22.95 -2.75
CA ASN A 110 -20.61 22.02 -1.67
C ASN A 110 -20.65 20.57 -2.20
N VAL A 111 -19.58 19.81 -1.92
CA VAL A 111 -19.41 18.40 -2.27
C VAL A 111 -19.65 17.44 -1.10
N CYS A 112 -19.94 17.96 0.10
CA CYS A 112 -20.37 17.16 1.24
C CYS A 112 -21.79 16.63 1.03
N GLU A 113 -22.10 15.50 1.66
CA GLU A 113 -23.44 14.95 1.73
C GLU A 113 -24.42 15.90 2.45
N ARG A 114 -25.72 15.72 2.21
CA ARG A 114 -26.74 16.60 2.80
C ARG A 114 -26.68 16.52 4.33
N GLY A 115 -26.59 17.68 4.98
CA GLY A 115 -26.51 17.79 6.44
C GLY A 115 -25.12 17.52 7.02
N LYS A 116 -24.13 17.17 6.19
CA LYS A 116 -22.75 16.96 6.61
C LYS A 116 -21.86 18.15 6.28
N SER A 117 -20.77 18.27 7.03
CA SER A 117 -19.74 19.31 6.88
C SER A 117 -18.36 18.65 6.91
N SER A 118 -17.38 19.26 6.26
CA SER A 118 -15.98 18.80 6.29
C SER A 118 -15.41 18.70 7.71
N SER A 119 -15.90 19.52 8.63
CA SER A 119 -15.54 19.47 10.05
C SER A 119 -16.06 18.25 10.79
N MET A 120 -16.99 17.48 10.19
CA MET A 120 -17.53 16.23 10.76
C MET A 120 -16.70 15.01 10.37
N LEU A 121 -15.57 15.19 9.66
CA LEU A 121 -14.63 14.10 9.39
C LEU A 121 -14.08 13.57 10.71
N ASN A 122 -14.38 12.30 10.97
CA ASN A 122 -13.90 11.59 12.14
C ASN A 122 -13.18 10.33 11.67
N GLN A 123 -11.85 10.35 11.68
CA GLN A 123 -11.07 9.19 11.25
C GLN A 123 -10.88 8.21 12.40
N SER A 124 -11.10 6.93 12.13
CA SER A 124 -10.70 5.84 13.03
C SER A 124 -9.22 5.51 12.85
N LYS A 125 -8.56 5.10 13.94
CA LYS A 125 -7.20 4.57 13.85
C LYS A 125 -7.24 3.19 13.20
N ILE A 126 -6.38 2.99 12.21
CA ILE A 126 -6.16 1.69 11.60
C ILE A 126 -5.08 1.01 12.42
N ASN A 127 -5.44 -0.07 13.10
CA ASN A 127 -4.45 -0.91 13.75
C ASN A 127 -3.58 -1.58 12.67
N PRO A 128 -2.27 -1.69 12.89
CA PRO A 128 -1.38 -2.46 12.02
C PRO A 128 -1.62 -3.97 12.17
N SER A 129 -2.88 -4.43 12.15
CA SER A 129 -3.20 -5.84 12.03
C SER A 129 -3.06 -6.24 10.56
N CYS A 130 -1.84 -6.53 10.15
CA CYS A 130 -1.61 -7.14 8.84
C CYS A 130 -1.91 -8.63 8.92
N THR A 131 -3.18 -8.99 9.15
CA THR A 131 -3.63 -10.36 8.93
C THR A 131 -3.57 -10.60 7.43
N LEU A 132 -2.68 -11.50 7.03
CA LEU A 132 -2.56 -11.86 5.63
C LEU A 132 -3.87 -12.51 5.17
N SER A 133 -4.38 -12.05 4.03
CA SER A 133 -5.52 -12.71 3.42
C SER A 133 -5.16 -14.15 3.04
N ASP A 134 -6.14 -15.05 3.08
CA ASP A 134 -5.94 -16.46 2.73
C ASP A 134 -5.38 -16.64 1.32
N VAL A 135 -5.72 -15.72 0.40
CA VAL A 135 -5.19 -15.69 -0.97
C VAL A 135 -3.67 -15.49 -0.95
N LYS A 136 -3.17 -14.56 -0.13
CA LYS A 136 -1.73 -14.32 -0.01
C LYS A 136 -1.02 -15.44 0.73
N LYS A 137 -1.66 -16.05 1.75
CA LYS A 137 -1.11 -17.24 2.42
C LYS A 137 -0.94 -18.41 1.44
N LYS A 138 -1.94 -18.64 0.58
CA LYS A 138 -1.85 -19.63 -0.52
C LYS A 138 -0.72 -19.30 -1.49
N ASP A 139 -0.53 -18.03 -1.82
CA ASP A 139 0.57 -17.59 -2.68
C ASP A 139 1.94 -17.87 -2.04
N ILE A 140 2.11 -17.64 -0.74
CA ILE A 140 3.34 -18.01 -0.02
C ILE A 140 3.58 -19.53 -0.09
N LEU A 141 2.54 -20.36 -0.04
CA LEU A 141 2.69 -21.81 -0.17
C LEU A 141 3.20 -22.24 -1.56
N THR A 142 3.10 -21.39 -2.59
CA THR A 142 3.68 -21.66 -3.93
C THR A 142 5.22 -21.69 -3.90
N LEU A 143 5.86 -21.16 -2.84
CA LEU A 143 7.30 -21.28 -2.63
C LEU A 143 7.75 -22.75 -2.60
N LYS A 144 6.87 -23.70 -2.23
CA LYS A 144 7.13 -25.14 -2.32
C LYS A 144 7.58 -25.57 -3.73
N SER A 145 6.99 -24.99 -4.77
CA SER A 145 7.32 -25.33 -6.17
C SER A 145 8.75 -24.92 -6.56
N HIS A 146 9.29 -23.90 -5.89
CA HIS A 146 10.56 -23.28 -6.27
C HIS A 146 11.73 -23.68 -5.37
N TRP A 147 11.46 -23.99 -4.10
CA TRP A 147 12.47 -24.31 -3.08
C TRP A 147 12.31 -25.73 -2.49
N GLY A 148 11.36 -26.51 -2.99
CA GLY A 148 11.08 -27.87 -2.51
C GLY A 148 10.18 -27.89 -1.27
N ASN A 149 9.86 -29.10 -0.80
CA ASN A 149 8.97 -29.28 0.35
C ASN A 149 9.56 -28.71 1.66
N ASP A 150 10.88 -28.66 1.77
CA ASP A 150 11.61 -28.22 2.96
C ASP A 150 11.97 -26.72 2.96
N TRP A 151 11.33 -25.92 2.12
CA TRP A 151 11.61 -24.49 2.00
C TRP A 151 11.47 -23.72 3.34
N GLN A 152 10.67 -24.24 4.27
CA GLN A 152 10.49 -23.65 5.61
C GLN A 152 11.72 -23.76 6.52
N GLN A 153 12.67 -24.65 6.18
CA GLN A 153 13.94 -24.79 6.88
C GLN A 153 14.99 -23.78 6.39
N ASN A 154 14.73 -23.10 5.26
CA ASN A 154 15.67 -22.14 4.71
C ASN A 154 15.63 -20.82 5.51
N GLU A 155 16.76 -20.46 6.11
CA GLU A 155 16.94 -19.21 6.86
C GLU A 155 16.64 -17.96 6.02
N GLU A 156 16.86 -18.01 4.70
CA GLU A 156 16.54 -16.91 3.80
C GLU A 156 15.02 -16.65 3.69
N LEU A 157 14.19 -17.64 4.03
CA LEU A 157 12.72 -17.59 3.89
C LEU A 157 12.00 -17.46 5.24
N LEU A 158 12.73 -17.21 6.33
CA LEU A 158 12.19 -17.11 7.69
C LEU A 158 11.11 -16.03 7.82
N PHE A 159 11.25 -14.94 7.06
CA PHE A 159 10.24 -13.88 6.94
C PHE A 159 8.86 -14.40 6.47
N PHE A 160 8.82 -15.35 5.55
CA PHE A 160 7.55 -15.90 5.07
C PHE A 160 6.92 -16.88 6.05
N LYS A 161 7.73 -17.49 6.92
CA LYS A 161 7.26 -18.36 8.00
C LYS A 161 6.56 -17.56 9.09
N THR A 162 7.11 -16.41 9.48
CA THR A 162 6.46 -15.52 10.46
C THR A 162 5.12 -15.02 9.93
N LEU A 163 5.04 -14.72 8.64
CA LEU A 163 3.81 -14.33 7.94
C LEU A 163 2.73 -15.43 7.88
N LEU A 164 3.10 -16.71 7.84
CA LEU A 164 2.13 -17.82 7.80
C LEU A 164 1.58 -18.19 9.18
N ASN A 165 2.35 -17.93 10.24
CA ASN A 165 2.01 -18.37 11.59
C ASN A 165 1.01 -17.46 12.31
N ASP A 166 0.49 -16.42 11.66
CA ASP A 166 -0.48 -15.45 12.22
C ASP A 166 -0.10 -14.87 13.59
N ALA A 167 1.18 -14.98 13.98
CA ALA A 167 1.64 -14.29 15.17
C ALA A 167 1.49 -12.80 14.88
N GLU A 168 0.67 -12.12 15.68
CA GLU A 168 0.67 -10.67 15.77
C GLU A 168 2.14 -10.23 15.78
N ILE A 169 2.58 -9.59 14.70
CA ILE A 169 3.92 -9.03 14.66
C ILE A 169 3.87 -7.86 15.64
N GLN A 170 4.10 -8.15 16.92
CA GLN A 170 4.45 -7.12 17.87
C GLN A 170 5.84 -6.64 17.44
N VAL A 171 5.88 -5.39 17.00
CA VAL A 171 7.14 -4.69 16.79
C VAL A 171 7.69 -4.43 18.19
N GLU A 172 8.40 -5.40 18.76
CA GLU A 172 9.26 -5.15 19.92
C GLU A 172 10.38 -4.22 19.45
N CYS A 173 10.22 -2.93 19.74
CA CYS A 173 11.30 -1.99 19.71
C CYS A 173 12.14 -2.23 20.96
N ALA A 174 13.40 -2.62 20.77
CA ALA A 174 14.39 -2.58 21.84
C ALA A 174 14.46 -1.14 22.40
N GLU A 175 14.09 -0.98 23.66
CA GLU A 175 14.39 0.21 24.43
C GLU A 175 15.88 0.19 24.78
N ASP A 176 16.71 0.79 23.93
CA ASP A 176 18.10 1.07 24.30
C ASP A 176 18.11 2.30 25.22
N SER A 177 18.53 2.06 26.47
CA SER A 177 18.72 3.03 27.56
C SER A 177 19.92 3.94 27.37
#